data_AF-A0A8B9UBU0-F1
#
_entry.id   AF-A0A8B9UBU0-F1
#
_cell.length_a   1.000
_cell.length_b   1.000
_cell.length_c   1.000
_cell.angle_alpha   90.00
_cell.angle_beta   90.00
_cell.angle_gamma   90.00
#
_symmetry.space_group_name_H-M   'P 1'
#
loop_
_entity.id
_entity.type
_entity.pdbx_description
1 polymer ?
#
loop_
_entity_poly.entity_id
_entity_poly.type
_entity_poly.pdbx_seq_one_letter_code
_entity_poly.pdbx_strand_id
1 'polypeptide(L)'
;MTDRHLRRLESNERERQRMHKLNNAFQALREVIPHVRAENKLSKIETLTLAKNYIKSLTSIILNMSNGHFPAAEGMGGAWGSKLCQHYQQQYVDDDHEEHPQKHTT
;
A
#
# COMPACT_ATOMS: atom_id res chain seq x y z
N MET A 1 -41.73 -16.64 -7.22
CA MET A 1 -40.42 -16.59 -6.52
C MET A 1 -40.65 -16.15 -5.08
N THR A 2 -40.00 -16.75 -4.10
CA THR A 2 -40.24 -16.45 -2.67
C THR A 2 -39.48 -15.19 -2.22
N ASP A 3 -40.05 -14.39 -1.31
CA ASP A 3 -39.45 -13.17 -0.75
C ASP A 3 -38.01 -13.39 -0.23
N ARG A 4 -37.76 -14.56 0.36
CA ARG A 4 -36.42 -15.01 0.81
C ARG A 4 -35.40 -15.08 -0.32
N HIS A 5 -35.80 -15.52 -1.51
CA HIS A 5 -34.91 -15.62 -2.66
C HIS A 5 -34.53 -14.22 -3.16
N LEU A 6 -35.50 -13.29 -3.23
CA LEU A 6 -35.27 -11.91 -3.65
C LEU A 6 -34.27 -11.19 -2.71
N ARG A 7 -34.45 -11.29 -1.39
CA ARG A 7 -33.52 -10.70 -0.41
C ARG A 7 -32.09 -11.23 -0.54
N ARG A 8 -31.92 -12.52 -0.85
CA ARG A 8 -30.60 -13.13 -1.09
C ARG A 8 -29.96 -12.58 -2.36
N LEU A 9 -30.72 -12.43 -3.44
CA LEU A 9 -30.22 -11.84 -4.68
C LEU A 9 -29.76 -10.39 -4.48
N GLU A 10 -30.54 -9.58 -3.78
CA GLU A 10 -30.18 -8.19 -3.44
C GLU A 10 -28.91 -8.13 -2.57
N SER A 11 -28.78 -9.02 -1.58
CA SER A 11 -27.59 -9.09 -0.74
C SER A 11 -26.34 -9.46 -1.54
N ASN A 12 -26.46 -10.44 -2.44
CA ASN A 12 -25.35 -10.86 -3.31
C ASN A 12 -24.94 -9.75 -4.27
N GLU A 13 -25.90 -8.99 -4.81
CA GLU A 13 -25.60 -7.85 -5.68
C GLU A 13 -24.88 -6.73 -4.93
N ARG A 14 -25.31 -6.39 -3.71
CA ARG A 14 -24.58 -5.42 -2.88
C ARG A 14 -23.14 -5.85 -2.60
N GLU A 15 -22.92 -7.12 -2.30
CA GLU A 15 -21.56 -7.62 -2.04
C GLU A 15 -20.68 -7.59 -3.29
N ARG A 16 -21.25 -7.93 -4.47
CA ARG A 16 -20.55 -7.71 -5.75
C ARG A 16 -20.15 -6.26 -5.94
N GLN A 17 -21.06 -5.31 -5.72
CA GLN A 17 -20.78 -3.89 -5.87
C GLN A 17 -19.70 -3.41 -4.90
N ARG A 18 -19.74 -3.87 -3.65
CA ARG A 18 -18.67 -3.62 -2.66
C ARG A 18 -17.32 -4.14 -3.15
N MET A 19 -17.29 -5.36 -3.66
CA MET A 19 -16.08 -5.97 -4.21
C MET A 19 -15.56 -5.25 -5.46
N HIS A 20 -16.45 -4.78 -6.35
CA HIS A 20 -16.06 -3.96 -7.50
C HIS A 20 -15.38 -2.65 -7.06
N LYS A 21 -15.94 -1.95 -6.07
CA LYS A 21 -15.33 -0.74 -5.50
C LYS A 21 -13.94 -1.01 -4.94
N LEU A 22 -13.79 -2.10 -4.17
CA LEU A 22 -12.50 -2.50 -3.60
C LEU A 22 -11.48 -2.80 -4.70
N ASN A 23 -11.86 -3.58 -5.71
CA ASN A 23 -10.96 -3.94 -6.81
C ASN A 23 -10.54 -2.73 -7.64
N ASN A 24 -11.45 -1.75 -7.84
CA ASN A 24 -11.14 -0.50 -8.53
C ASN A 24 -10.12 0.34 -7.74
N ALA A 25 -10.30 0.48 -6.42
CA ALA A 25 -9.31 1.17 -5.57
C ALA A 25 -7.94 0.46 -5.61
N PHE A 26 -7.95 -0.87 -5.65
CA PHE A 26 -6.74 -1.67 -5.74
C PHE A 26 -6.04 -1.51 -7.09
N GLN A 27 -6.80 -1.34 -8.18
CA GLN A 27 -6.27 -1.06 -9.51
C GLN A 27 -5.64 0.35 -9.56
N ALA A 28 -6.33 1.36 -9.03
CA ALA A 28 -5.79 2.71 -8.92
C ALA A 28 -4.48 2.75 -8.09
N LEU A 29 -4.38 1.93 -7.04
CA LEU A 29 -3.14 1.80 -6.28
C LEU A 29 -2.00 1.22 -7.12
N ARG A 30 -2.25 0.26 -8.03
CA ARG A 30 -1.20 -0.27 -8.91
C ARG A 30 -0.68 0.76 -9.89
N GLU A 31 -1.57 1.64 -10.38
CA GLU A 31 -1.22 2.67 -11.36
C GLU A 31 -0.24 3.71 -10.83
N VAL A 32 -0.18 3.90 -9.51
CA VAL A 32 0.74 4.84 -8.87
C VAL A 32 2.05 4.20 -8.40
N ILE A 33 2.20 2.88 -8.51
CA ILE A 33 3.45 2.19 -8.12
C ILE A 33 4.44 2.28 -9.29
N PRO A 34 5.66 2.82 -9.08
CA PRO A 34 6.64 2.99 -10.15
C PRO A 34 7.14 1.64 -10.68
N HIS A 35 7.55 1.63 -11.95
CA HIS A 35 8.18 0.49 -12.63
C HIS A 35 7.33 -0.79 -12.75
N VAL A 36 6.04 -0.73 -12.42
CA VAL A 36 5.09 -1.81 -12.71
C VAL A 36 4.67 -1.68 -14.17
N ARG A 37 5.12 -2.60 -15.03
CA ARG A 37 4.67 -2.63 -16.43
C ARG A 37 3.16 -2.86 -16.45
N ALA A 38 2.44 -2.11 -17.28
CA ALA A 38 0.98 -2.22 -17.40
C ALA A 38 0.52 -3.66 -17.75
N GLU A 39 1.40 -4.44 -18.36
CA GLU A 39 1.14 -5.84 -18.75
C GLU A 39 1.16 -6.83 -17.56
N ASN A 40 1.84 -6.52 -16.45
CA ASN A 40 2.02 -7.43 -15.32
C ASN A 40 1.20 -7.01 -14.11
N LYS A 41 0.01 -7.60 -13.96
CA LYS A 41 -0.86 -7.35 -12.80
C LYS A 41 -0.23 -7.93 -11.52
N LEU A 42 0.24 -7.04 -10.64
CA LEU A 42 0.67 -7.40 -9.30
C LEU A 42 -0.43 -8.08 -8.49
N SER A 43 -0.07 -9.09 -7.70
CA SER A 43 -0.95 -9.67 -6.69
C SER A 43 -1.32 -8.63 -5.61
N LYS A 44 -2.30 -8.98 -4.76
CA LYS A 44 -2.71 -8.07 -3.68
C LYS A 44 -1.58 -7.84 -2.67
N ILE A 45 -0.85 -8.88 -2.29
CA ILE A 45 0.24 -8.73 -1.33
C ILE A 45 1.37 -7.89 -1.93
N GLU A 46 1.79 -8.17 -3.15
CA GLU A 46 2.87 -7.42 -3.82
C GLU A 46 2.52 -5.94 -3.97
N THR A 47 1.28 -5.63 -4.36
CA THR A 47 0.83 -4.23 -4.50
C THR A 47 0.90 -3.49 -3.16
N LEU A 48 0.48 -4.11 -2.06
CA LEU A 48 0.54 -3.49 -0.73
C LEU A 48 1.98 -3.32 -0.26
N THR A 49 2.83 -4.34 -0.46
CA THR A 49 4.25 -4.30 -0.10
C THR A 49 4.98 -3.20 -0.88
N LEU A 50 4.80 -3.16 -2.20
CA LEU A 50 5.44 -2.14 -3.05
C LEU A 50 4.90 -0.74 -2.76
N ALA A 51 3.59 -0.57 -2.50
CA ALA A 51 3.03 0.73 -2.11
C ALA A 51 3.63 1.24 -0.79
N LYS A 52 3.72 0.38 0.23
CA LYS A 52 4.40 0.70 1.51
C LYS A 52 5.84 1.14 1.24
N ASN A 53 6.59 0.35 0.48
CA ASN A 53 8.00 0.65 0.17
C ASN A 53 8.15 1.92 -0.65
N TYR A 54 7.22 2.22 -1.56
CA TYR A 54 7.27 3.43 -2.35
C TYR A 54 7.03 4.69 -1.50
N ILE A 55 6.03 4.68 -0.61
CA ILE A 55 5.83 5.76 0.38
C ILE A 55 7.10 5.95 1.22
N LYS A 56 7.72 4.84 1.66
CA LYS A 56 8.96 4.85 2.42
C LYS A 56 10.12 5.52 1.66
N SER A 57 10.34 5.14 0.40
CA SER A 57 11.38 5.72 -0.46
C SER A 57 11.15 7.20 -0.73
N LEU A 58 9.92 7.62 -1.08
CA LEU A 58 9.60 9.02 -1.30
C LEU A 58 9.83 9.86 -0.04
N THR A 59 9.45 9.35 1.12
CA THR A 59 9.69 10.01 2.41
C THR A 59 11.19 10.20 2.65
N SER A 60 11.99 9.15 2.46
CA SER A 60 13.45 9.22 2.60
C SER A 60 14.10 10.22 1.64
N ILE A 61 13.66 10.24 0.37
CA ILE A 61 14.16 11.18 -0.64
C ILE A 61 13.88 12.62 -0.20
N ILE A 62 12.66 12.93 0.23
CA ILE A 62 12.28 14.27 0.69
C ILE A 62 13.11 14.68 1.90
N LEU A 63 13.28 13.80 2.89
CA LEU A 63 14.08 14.08 4.08
C LEU A 63 15.54 14.36 3.74
N ASN A 64 16.13 13.55 2.86
CA ASN A 64 17.52 13.69 2.45
C ASN A 64 17.76 14.97 1.63
N MET A 65 16.81 15.33 0.75
CA MET A 65 16.86 16.58 -0.03
C MET A 65 16.72 17.83 0.85
N SER A 66 16.09 17.70 2.01
CA SER A 66 15.80 18.82 2.91
C SER A 66 16.87 19.05 3.98
N ASN A 67 18.04 18.39 3.92
CA ASN A 67 19.04 18.38 5.00
C ASN A 67 18.46 17.93 6.37
N GLY A 68 17.39 17.11 6.36
CA GLY A 68 16.64 16.76 7.57
C GLY A 68 15.66 17.84 8.07
N HIS A 69 15.51 18.96 7.35
CA HIS A 69 14.61 20.04 7.68
C HIS A 69 13.34 19.98 6.82
N PHE A 70 12.31 19.30 7.32
CA PHE A 70 10.98 19.29 6.71
C PHE A 70 10.56 20.74 6.42
N PRO A 71 10.23 21.14 5.16
CA PRO A 71 9.70 22.47 4.92
C PRO A 71 8.46 22.58 5.79
N ALA A 72 8.45 23.55 6.70
CA ALA A 72 7.31 23.85 7.55
C ALA A 72 6.16 24.31 6.64
N ALA A 73 5.48 23.36 6.02
CA ALA A 73 4.19 23.57 5.41
C ALA A 73 3.25 23.91 6.58
N GLU A 74 3.01 25.21 6.72
CA GLU A 74 2.17 25.83 7.73
C GLU A 74 0.84 25.07 7.81
N GLY A 75 0.70 24.18 8.81
CA GLY A 75 -0.52 23.39 8.99
C GLY A 75 -0.34 22.03 9.66
N MET A 76 0.85 21.40 9.61
CA MET A 76 1.09 20.12 10.29
C MET A 76 2.22 20.28 11.31
N GLY A 77 1.88 20.41 12.59
CA GLY A 77 2.84 20.69 13.66
C GLY A 77 4.08 19.78 13.61
N GLY A 78 5.26 20.38 13.75
CA GLY A 78 6.59 19.76 13.56
C GLY A 78 6.84 18.45 14.33
N ALA A 79 5.97 18.08 15.26
CA ALA A 79 5.96 16.79 15.93
C ALA A 79 5.75 15.59 14.99
N TRP A 80 4.99 15.70 13.89
CA TRP A 80 4.76 14.56 12.99
C TRP A 80 5.97 14.24 12.13
N GLY A 81 6.71 15.26 11.65
CA GLY A 81 7.95 15.06 10.90
C GLY A 81 9.02 14.33 11.72
N SER A 82 9.21 14.72 12.98
CA SER A 82 10.14 14.07 13.90
C SER A 82 9.71 12.64 14.28
N LYS A 83 8.41 12.42 14.53
CA LYS A 83 7.86 11.09 14.85
C LYS A 83 7.94 10.12 13.66
N LEU A 84 7.68 10.61 12.45
CA LEU A 84 7.77 9.80 11.23
C LEU A 84 9.21 9.38 10.95
N CYS A 85 10.17 10.31 11.11
CA CYS A 85 11.60 10.01 10.98
C CYS A 85 12.06 8.98 12.05
N GLN A 86 11.70 9.16 13.32
CA GLN A 86 12.01 8.19 14.38
C GLN A 86 11.38 6.81 14.13
N HIS A 87 10.10 6.76 13.77
CA HIS A 87 9.42 5.50 13.44
C HIS A 87 10.08 4.80 12.23
N TYR A 88 10.52 5.58 11.24
CA TYR A 88 11.20 5.04 10.07
C TYR A 88 12.56 4.43 10.42
N GLN A 89 13.34 5.09 11.28
CA GLN A 89 14.62 4.58 11.77
C GLN A 89 14.44 3.27 12.57
N GLN A 90 13.37 3.17 13.37
CA GLN A 90 13.09 1.99 14.19
C GLN A 90 12.79 0.74 13.35
N GLN A 91 12.13 0.90 12.19
CA GLN A 91 11.80 -0.21 11.29
C GLN A 91 12.97 -0.67 10.40
N TYR A 92 14.06 0.09 10.33
CA TYR A 92 15.25 -0.29 9.56
C TYR A 92 16.03 -1.47 10.17
N VAL A 93 15.69 -1.87 11.40
CA VAL A 93 16.34 -2.98 12.11
C VAL A 93 15.61 -4.32 11.89
N ASP A 94 14.38 -4.31 11.36
CA ASP A 94 13.52 -5.50 11.29
C ASP A 94 13.26 -6.05 9.86
N ASP A 95 13.70 -5.36 8.78
CA ASP A 95 13.39 -5.73 7.38
C ASP A 95 14.53 -6.54 6.69
N ASP A 96 15.57 -6.98 7.41
CA ASP A 96 16.71 -7.79 6.88
C ASP A 96 16.50 -9.33 6.95
N HIS A 97 15.27 -9.78 7.20
CA HIS A 97 14.95 -11.22 7.24
C HIS A 97 13.70 -11.54 6.42
N GLU A 98 13.86 -11.75 5.11
CA GLU A 98 12.97 -12.64 4.34
C GLU A 98 13.81 -13.36 3.26
N GLU A 99 14.36 -14.50 3.70
CA GLU A 99 14.47 -15.79 3.01
C GLU A 99 14.71 -15.84 1.49
N HIS A 100 15.86 -16.41 1.14
CA HIS A 100 16.13 -17.04 -0.15
C HIS A 100 15.06 -18.08 -0.49
N PRO A 101 14.49 -18.11 -1.71
CA PRO A 101 13.64 -19.21 -2.11
C PRO A 101 14.48 -20.47 -2.32
N GLN A 102 14.39 -21.40 -1.38
CA GLN A 102 14.95 -22.74 -1.54
C GLN A 102 14.18 -23.46 -2.66
N LYS A 103 14.88 -23.76 -3.75
CA LYS A 103 14.33 -24.50 -4.89
C LYS A 103 14.08 -25.93 -4.45
N HIS A 104 12.84 -26.27 -4.13
CA HIS A 104 12.46 -27.68 -4.02
C HIS A 104 12.19 -28.22 -5.41
N THR A 105 13.21 -28.89 -5.95
CA THR A 105 13.05 -29.91 -6.98
C THR A 105 12.51 -31.17 -6.32
N THR A 106 11.42 -31.72 -6.88
CA THR A 106 11.11 -33.15 -7.02
C THR A 106 10.00 -33.26 -8.04
#